data_AF-A0A1H6BKF0-F1
#
_entry.id   AF-A0A1H6BKF0-F1
#
_cell.length_a   1.000
_cell.length_b   1.000
_cell.length_c   1.000
_cell.angle_alpha   90.00
_cell.angle_beta   90.00
_cell.angle_gamma   90.00
#
_symmetry.space_group_name_H-M   'P 1'
#
loop_
_entity.id
_entity.type
_entity.pdbx_description
1 polymer ?
#
loop_
_entity_poly.entity_id
_entity_poly.type
_entity_poly.pdbx_seq_one_letter_code
_entity_poly.pdbx_strand_id
1 'polypeptide(L)'
;MDKLKRFLVLVRVYDTTRDNLAKVVPPLQAQLAQLGQGSPEQVFRSLGGDTFGYFISSKLASGQILAALESPGKGGYAGTEPFLGGKDALFVMEIGSDFQASQGFTRAGTWLQRN
;
A
#
# COMPACT_ATOMS: atom_id res chain seq x y z
N MET A 1 0.03 24.62 2.26
CA MET A 1 0.42 23.41 3.02
C MET A 1 -0.43 22.26 2.50
N ASP A 2 0.16 21.26 1.86
CA ASP A 2 -0.61 20.11 1.37
C ASP A 2 -1.23 19.33 2.52
N LYS A 3 -2.56 19.14 2.45
CA LYS A 3 -3.33 18.41 3.45
C LYS A 3 -2.99 16.93 3.36
N LEU A 4 -2.83 16.29 4.52
CA LEU A 4 -2.64 14.85 4.59
C LEU A 4 -3.89 14.13 4.07
N LYS A 5 -3.69 13.23 3.10
CA LYS A 5 -4.73 12.41 2.48
C LYS A 5 -4.52 10.95 2.86
N ARG A 6 -5.59 10.17 2.87
CA ARG A 6 -5.53 8.73 3.16
C ARG A 6 -5.70 7.95 1.86
N PHE A 7 -4.97 6.85 1.71
CA PHE A 7 -4.96 6.03 0.51
C PHE A 7 -5.14 4.56 0.85
N LEU A 8 -5.91 3.85 0.03
CA LEU A 8 -5.90 2.40 -0.08
C LEU A 8 -4.86 2.00 -1.13
N VAL A 9 -3.90 1.18 -0.72
CA VAL A 9 -2.91 0.55 -1.59
C VAL A 9 -3.19 -0.93 -1.62
N LEU A 10 -3.57 -1.44 -2.79
CA LEU A 10 -3.72 -2.87 -3.05
C LEU A 10 -2.50 -3.35 -3.83
N VAL A 11 -1.90 -4.43 -3.36
CA VAL A 11 -0.76 -5.09 -4.00
C VAL A 11 -1.11 -6.55 -4.22
N ARG A 12 -1.04 -7.00 -5.47
CA ARG A 12 -1.16 -8.41 -5.82
C ARG A 12 0.20 -8.93 -6.27
N VAL A 13 0.69 -9.94 -5.58
CA VAL A 13 1.94 -10.64 -5.88
C VAL A 13 1.61 -11.90 -6.67
N TYR A 14 2.25 -12.07 -7.83
CA TYR A 14 2.03 -13.20 -8.72
C TYR A 14 2.64 -14.49 -8.16
N ASP A 15 3.88 -14.42 -7.67
CA ASP A 15 4.56 -15.54 -7.03
C ASP A 15 4.30 -15.52 -5.52
N THR A 16 3.43 -16.41 -5.07
CA THR A 16 2.99 -16.51 -3.67
C THR A 16 3.80 -17.51 -2.85
N THR A 17 4.92 -18.01 -3.38
CA THR A 17 5.82 -18.88 -2.61
C THR A 17 6.26 -18.17 -1.33
N ARG A 18 6.43 -18.94 -0.25
CA ARG A 18 6.85 -18.40 1.06
C ARG A 18 8.14 -17.59 0.95
N ASP A 19 9.09 -18.07 0.15
CA ASP A 19 10.39 -17.43 -0.05
C ASP A 19 10.25 -16.11 -0.80
N ASN A 20 9.38 -16.03 -1.82
CA ASN A 20 9.13 -14.78 -2.52
C ASN A 20 8.40 -13.78 -1.62
N LEU A 21 7.35 -14.19 -0.92
CA LEU A 21 6.62 -13.31 0.00
C LEU A 21 7.52 -12.74 1.12
N ALA A 22 8.46 -13.53 1.63
CA ALA A 22 9.44 -13.07 2.61
C ALA A 22 10.40 -12.00 2.06
N LYS A 23 10.62 -11.97 0.74
CA LYS A 23 11.42 -10.95 0.05
C LYS A 23 10.62 -9.72 -0.36
N VAL A 24 9.33 -9.88 -0.66
CA VAL A 24 8.47 -8.79 -1.19
C VAL A 24 7.81 -7.99 -0.06
N VAL A 25 7.22 -8.66 0.93
CA VAL A 25 6.35 -8.01 1.92
C VAL A 25 7.10 -7.02 2.83
N PRO A 26 8.28 -7.35 3.40
CA PRO A 26 8.98 -6.40 4.28
C PRO A 26 9.45 -5.13 3.54
N PRO A 27 10.09 -5.20 2.34
CA PRO A 27 10.43 -4.01 1.57
C PRO A 27 9.20 -3.19 1.15
N LEU A 28 8.10 -3.85 0.79
CA LEU A 28 6.84 -3.17 0.49
C LEU A 28 6.35 -2.34 1.68
N GLN A 29 6.30 -2.93 2.88
CA GLN A 29 5.90 -2.23 4.10
C GLN A 29 6.85 -1.07 4.42
N ALA A 30 8.16 -1.26 4.26
CA ALA A 30 9.14 -0.20 4.45
C ALA A 30 8.94 0.96 3.47
N GLN A 31 8.72 0.67 2.19
CA GLN A 31 8.48 1.68 1.16
C GLN A 31 7.17 2.44 1.44
N LEU A 32 6.10 1.73 1.82
CA LEU A 32 4.84 2.37 2.21
C LEU A 32 4.98 3.26 3.45
N ALA A 33 5.82 2.86 4.42
CA ALA A 33 6.14 3.69 5.59
C ALA A 33 6.93 4.95 5.22
N GLN A 34 7.82 4.89 4.23
CA GLN A 34 8.55 6.05 3.72
C GLN A 34 7.66 7.02 2.93
N LEU A 35 6.72 6.48 2.14
CA LEU A 35 5.77 7.28 1.36
C LEU A 35 4.66 7.88 2.24
N GLY A 36 4.36 7.24 3.36
CA GLY A 36 3.39 7.69 4.34
C GLY A 36 3.98 8.57 5.45
N GLN A 37 3.11 9.22 6.21
CA GLN A 37 3.42 9.78 7.53
C GLN A 37 3.05 8.75 8.61
N GLY A 38 3.94 7.79 8.86
CA GLY A 38 3.78 6.77 9.89
C GLY A 38 3.75 5.34 9.35
N SER A 39 3.40 4.39 10.21
CA SER A 39 3.37 2.97 9.84
C SER A 39 2.15 2.66 8.95
N PRO A 40 2.34 1.90 7.85
CA PRO A 40 1.22 1.43 7.04
C PRO A 40 0.34 0.48 7.86
N GLU A 41 -0.97 0.66 7.75
CA GLU A 41 -1.96 -0.20 8.41
C GLU A 41 -2.41 -1.28 7.42
N GLN A 42 -2.12 -2.56 7.69
CA GLN A 42 -2.64 -3.64 6.86
C GLN A 42 -4.11 -3.89 7.19
N VAL A 43 -4.99 -3.65 6.23
CA VAL A 43 -6.45 -3.74 6.39
C VAL A 43 -7.05 -5.01 5.80
N PHE A 44 -6.33 -5.65 4.88
CA PHE A 44 -6.79 -6.87 4.24
C PHE A 44 -5.61 -7.73 3.77
N ARG A 45 -5.85 -9.04 3.77
CA ARG A 45 -5.04 -10.04 3.09
C ARG A 45 -6.00 -11.06 2.47
N SER A 46 -5.81 -11.41 1.20
CA SER A 46 -6.61 -12.46 0.57
C SER A 46 -6.35 -13.80 1.24
N LEU A 47 -7.34 -14.70 1.17
CA LEU A 47 -7.20 -16.08 1.65
C LEU A 47 -6.09 -16.83 0.90
N GLY A 48 -5.88 -16.51 -0.38
CA GLY A 48 -4.80 -17.06 -1.20
C GLY A 48 -3.42 -16.49 -0.87
N GLY A 49 -3.34 -15.48 0.00
CA GLY A 49 -2.08 -14.84 0.40
C GLY A 49 -1.39 -14.07 -0.72
N ASP A 50 -2.08 -13.83 -1.83
CA ASP A 50 -1.57 -13.18 -3.04
C ASP A 50 -1.85 -11.67 -3.07
N THR A 51 -2.86 -11.21 -2.33
CA THR A 51 -3.30 -9.80 -2.35
C THR A 51 -3.24 -9.21 -0.94
N PHE A 52 -2.69 -8.00 -0.86
CA PHE A 52 -2.50 -7.25 0.38
C PHE A 52 -3.11 -5.87 0.24
N GLY A 53 -3.88 -5.45 1.23
CA GLY A 53 -4.45 -4.10 1.31
C GLY A 53 -3.84 -3.32 2.47
N TYR A 54 -3.31 -2.14 2.17
CA TYR A 54 -2.72 -1.23 3.15
C TYR A 54 -3.40 0.13 3.11
N PHE A 55 -3.58 0.72 4.29
CA PHE A 55 -3.85 2.14 4.43
C PHE A 55 -2.58 2.90 4.75
N ILE A 56 -2.35 3.97 4.01
CA ILE A 56 -1.30 4.96 4.30
C ILE A 56 -1.89 6.36 4.31
N SER A 57 -1.30 7.25 5.09
CA SER A 57 -1.61 8.68 5.03
C SER A 57 -0.42 9.41 4.41
N SER A 58 -0.60 10.11 3.31
CA SER A 58 0.49 10.77 2.58
C SER A 58 0.08 12.16 2.09
N LYS A 59 1.08 13.01 1.84
CA LYS A 59 0.91 14.29 1.14
C LYS A 59 1.04 14.13 -0.38
N LEU A 60 1.53 12.98 -0.83
CA LEU A 60 1.69 12.65 -2.24
C LEU A 60 0.33 12.42 -2.91
N ALA A 61 0.26 12.65 -4.21
CA ALA A 61 -0.85 12.21 -5.05
C ALA A 61 -0.79 10.69 -5.28
N SER A 62 -1.94 10.06 -5.57
CA SER A 62 -2.03 8.62 -5.86
C SER A 62 -1.06 8.17 -6.96
N GLY A 63 -0.93 8.94 -8.04
CA GLY A 63 0.01 8.65 -9.13
C GLY A 63 1.48 8.71 -8.71
N GLN A 64 1.84 9.58 -7.75
CA GLN A 64 3.20 9.64 -7.21
C GLN A 64 3.51 8.43 -6.32
N ILE A 65 2.53 7.99 -5.53
CA ILE A 65 2.62 6.78 -4.71
C ILE A 65 2.77 5.55 -5.61
N LEU A 66 1.93 5.44 -6.65
CA LEU A 66 1.99 4.35 -7.61
C LEU A 66 3.35 4.30 -8.31
N ALA A 67 3.82 5.43 -8.86
CA ALA A 67 5.13 5.50 -9.53
C ALA A 67 6.29 5.12 -8.61
N ALA A 68 6.25 5.52 -7.34
CA ALA A 68 7.27 5.17 -6.36
C ALA A 68 7.27 3.66 -5.99
N LEU A 69 6.13 2.99 -6.07
CA LEU A 69 6.00 1.55 -5.83
C LEU A 69 6.34 0.72 -7.08
N GLU A 70 6.02 1.20 -8.29
CA GLU A 70 6.35 0.54 -9.56
C GLU A 70 7.83 0.64 -9.93
N SER A 71 8.52 1.67 -9.46
CA SER A 71 9.96 1.87 -9.72
C SER A 71 10.71 2.28 -8.45
N PRO A 72 10.88 1.35 -7.48
CA PRO A 72 11.69 1.61 -6.30
C PRO A 72 13.10 2.04 -6.74
N GLY A 73 13.55 3.23 -6.30
CA GLY A 73 14.87 3.79 -6.61
C GLY A 73 14.97 4.78 -7.78
N LYS A 74 13.94 4.95 -8.64
CA LYS A 74 13.93 6.00 -9.67
C LYS A 74 13.16 7.23 -9.18
N GLY A 75 13.88 8.17 -8.57
CA GLY A 75 13.38 9.49 -8.18
C GLY A 75 13.36 9.68 -6.67
N GLY A 76 14.34 10.40 -6.13
CA GLY A 76 14.38 10.90 -4.73
C GLY A 76 14.50 9.84 -3.61
N TYR A 77 13.99 8.62 -3.81
CA TYR A 77 13.97 7.50 -2.86
C TYR A 77 15.05 6.48 -3.23
N ALA A 78 16.28 6.94 -3.38
CA ALA A 78 17.42 6.11 -3.76
C ALA A 78 17.77 5.12 -2.63
N GLY A 79 17.73 3.81 -2.90
CA GLY A 79 18.19 2.79 -1.97
C GLY A 79 17.39 1.48 -1.96
N THR A 80 16.19 1.44 -2.55
CA THR A 80 15.36 0.23 -2.58
C THR A 80 15.51 -0.45 -3.94
N GLU A 81 16.03 -1.69 -3.97
CA GLU A 81 15.97 -2.52 -5.17
C GLU A 81 14.52 -2.79 -5.58
N PRO A 82 14.22 -2.97 -6.87
CA PRO A 82 12.88 -3.33 -7.32
C PRO A 82 12.47 -4.68 -6.71
N PHE A 83 11.48 -4.65 -5.82
CA PHE A 83 10.98 -5.83 -5.12
C PHE A 83 9.69 -6.40 -5.73
N LEU A 84 9.03 -5.66 -6.63
CA LEU A 84 7.89 -6.14 -7.41
C LEU A 84 8.35 -6.51 -8.83
N GLY A 85 7.91 -7.67 -9.31
CA GLY A 85 8.15 -8.14 -10.66
C GLY A 85 7.08 -7.66 -11.65
N GLY A 86 7.37 -7.76 -12.95
CA GLY A 86 6.47 -7.27 -14.02
C GLY A 86 5.12 -7.98 -14.16
N LYS A 87 4.86 -9.02 -13.36
CA LYS A 87 3.55 -9.71 -13.29
C LYS A 87 2.75 -9.34 -12.03
N ASP A 88 3.36 -8.62 -11.10
CA ASP A 88 2.68 -8.12 -9.91
C ASP A 88 1.79 -6.94 -10.31
N ALA A 89 0.72 -6.72 -9.56
CA ALA A 89 -0.22 -5.63 -9.83
C ALA A 89 -0.32 -4.69 -8.64
N LEU A 90 -0.39 -3.40 -8.93
CA LEU A 90 -0.56 -2.34 -7.95
C LEU A 90 -1.79 -1.51 -8.26
N PHE A 91 -2.49 -1.11 -7.20
CA PHE A 91 -3.58 -0.18 -7.30
C PHE A 91 -3.55 0.77 -6.10
N VAL A 92 -3.66 2.07 -6.37
CA VAL A 92 -3.64 3.12 -5.35
C VAL A 92 -4.85 4.02 -5.53
N MET A 93 -5.63 4.18 -4.48
CA MET A 93 -6.84 4.98 -4.47
C MET A 93 -6.87 5.91 -3.27
N GLU A 94 -7.12 7.20 -3.50
CA GLU A 94 -7.43 8.14 -2.43
C GLU A 94 -8.78 7.77 -1.81
N ILE A 95 -8.83 7.66 -0.48
CA ILE A 95 -10.07 7.37 0.26
C ILE A 95 -10.49 8.60 1.07
N GLY A 96 -11.80 8.82 1.15
CA GLY A 96 -12.39 9.94 1.87
C GLY A 96 -12.08 9.94 3.37
N SER A 97 -12.34 11.07 4.02
CA SER A 97 -12.16 11.24 5.47
C SER A 97 -12.97 10.25 6.32
N ASP A 98 -14.00 9.62 5.76
CA ASP A 98 -14.85 8.64 6.42
C ASP A 98 -14.09 7.37 6.85
N PHE A 99 -12.88 7.17 6.33
CA PHE A 99 -11.96 6.08 6.68
C PHE A 99 -10.88 6.51 7.68
N GLN A 100 -11.00 7.68 8.30
CA GLN A 100 -10.15 8.08 9.42
C GLN A 100 -10.52 7.27 10.66
N ALA A 101 -9.51 6.62 11.25
CA ALA A 101 -9.63 5.70 12.39
C ALA A 101 -10.33 6.28 13.64
N SER A 102 -10.63 7.58 13.67
CA SER A 102 -11.25 8.29 14.79
C SER A 102 -12.71 8.72 14.59
N GLN A 103 -13.33 8.54 13.40
CA GLN A 103 -14.68 9.09 13.13
C GLN A 103 -15.70 8.15 12.46
N GLY A 104 -15.35 6.89 12.13
CA GLY A 104 -16.27 5.96 11.45
C GLY A 104 -16.64 4.72 12.27
N PHE A 105 -17.93 4.38 12.32
CA PHE A 105 -18.45 3.10 12.85
C PHE A 105 -18.05 1.87 12.00
N THR A 106 -17.36 2.08 10.88
CA THR A 106 -16.97 1.03 9.93
C THR A 106 -15.46 0.85 10.00
N ARG A 107 -15.00 -0.24 10.62
CA ARG A 107 -13.59 -0.65 10.51
C ARG A 107 -13.28 -0.91 9.02
N ALA A 108 -12.09 -0.59 8.57
CA ALA A 108 -11.66 -0.77 7.17
C ALA A 108 -12.04 -2.14 6.57
N GLY A 109 -11.83 -3.21 7.35
CA GLY A 109 -12.19 -4.57 6.95
C GLY A 109 -13.69 -4.80 6.78
N THR A 110 -14.55 -4.08 7.52
CA THR A 110 -16.01 -4.17 7.39
C THR A 110 -16.52 -3.51 6.11
N TRP A 111 -15.83 -2.50 5.58
CA TRP A 111 -16.20 -1.87 4.31
C TRP A 111 -15.83 -2.74 3.10
N LEU A 112 -14.62 -3.33 3.11
CA LEU A 112 -14.15 -4.27 2.09
C LEU A 112 -14.97 -5.56 2.02
N GLN A 113 -15.70 -5.91 3.08
CA GLN A 113 -16.60 -7.07 3.10
C GLN A 113 -18.02 -6.75 2.61
N ARG A 114 -18.39 -5.48 2.50
CA ARG A 114 -19.74 -5.05 2.14
C ARG A 114 -19.90 -4.66 0.67
N ASN A 115 -18.80 -4.47 -0.07
CA ASN A 115 -18.77 -4.16 -1.50
C ASN A 115 -17.80 -5.10 -2.20
#